data_AF-A0A856MMB1-F1
#
_entry.id   AF-A0A856MMB1-F1
#
_cell.length_a   1.000
_cell.length_b   1.000
_cell.length_c   1.000
_cell.angle_alpha   90.00
_cell.angle_beta   90.00
_cell.angle_gamma   90.00
#
_symmetry.space_group_name_H-M   'P 1'
#
loop_
_entity.id
_entity.type
_entity.pdbx_description
1 polymer ?
#
loop_
_entity_poly.entity_id
_entity_poly.type
_entity_poly.pdbx_seq_one_letter_code
_entity_poly.pdbx_strand_id
1 'polypeptide(L)'
;MLAVSYQLRDESLLNARKTSTLALGINCLSLVTGTVVGTWVAVPPTQERQEISSIVPILVGVGLGELIGFVLALIVIWISRE
;
A
#
# COMPACT_ATOMS: atom_id res chain seq x y z
N MET A 1 13.50 -32.87 -22.98
CA MET A 1 13.90 -31.43 -23.01
C MET A 1 12.70 -30.48 -23.05
N LEU A 2 11.69 -30.68 -23.91
CA LEU A 2 10.51 -29.79 -23.96
C LEU A 2 9.69 -29.71 -22.64
N ALA A 3 9.47 -30.83 -21.95
CA ALA A 3 8.65 -30.82 -20.72
C ALA A 3 9.25 -29.98 -19.59
N VAL A 4 10.59 -30.00 -19.45
CA VAL A 4 11.32 -29.21 -18.44
C VAL A 4 11.23 -27.71 -18.75
N SER A 5 11.32 -27.32 -20.03
CA SER A 5 11.13 -25.92 -20.42
C SER A 5 9.71 -25.41 -20.18
N TYR A 6 8.68 -26.27 -20.31
CA TYR A 6 7.30 -25.88 -19.96
C TYR A 6 7.13 -25.71 -18.45
N GLN A 7 7.67 -26.61 -17.64
CA GLN A 7 7.63 -26.47 -16.17
C GLN A 7 8.33 -25.20 -15.68
N LEU A 8 9.53 -24.89 -16.19
CA LEU A 8 10.25 -23.66 -15.85
C LEU A 8 9.47 -22.40 -16.27
N ARG A 9 8.77 -22.45 -17.41
CA ARG A 9 7.91 -21.35 -17.86
C ARG A 9 6.71 -21.17 -16.95
N ASP A 10 6.05 -22.25 -16.55
CA ASP A 10 4.87 -22.18 -15.67
C ASP A 10 5.24 -21.68 -14.27
N GLU A 11 6.37 -22.12 -13.71
CA GLU A 11 6.87 -21.62 -12.43
C GLU A 11 7.23 -20.14 -12.49
N SER A 12 7.87 -19.69 -13.58
CA SER A 12 8.21 -18.27 -13.76
C SER A 12 6.97 -17.38 -13.94
N LEU A 13 5.96 -17.85 -14.67
CA LEU A 13 4.67 -17.15 -14.81
C LEU A 13 3.89 -17.13 -13.49
N LEU A 14 3.91 -18.22 -12.73
CA LEU A 14 3.29 -18.29 -11.40
C LEU A 14 3.96 -17.31 -10.44
N ASN A 15 5.29 -17.25 -10.44
CA ASN A 15 6.04 -16.32 -9.60
C ASN A 15 5.78 -14.86 -10.00
N ALA A 16 5.74 -14.56 -11.30
CA ALA A 16 5.39 -13.23 -11.80
C ALA A 16 3.97 -12.79 -11.41
N ARG A 17 3.00 -13.73 -11.37
CA ARG A 17 1.66 -13.42 -10.86
C ARG A 17 1.69 -13.13 -9.36
N LYS A 18 2.39 -13.93 -8.56
CA LYS A 18 2.51 -13.72 -7.11
C LYS A 18 3.11 -12.35 -6.80
N THR A 19 4.20 -11.98 -7.47
CA THR A 19 4.85 -10.67 -7.27
C THR A 19 3.96 -9.52 -7.74
N SER A 20 3.24 -9.68 -8.86
CA SER A 20 2.28 -8.67 -9.35
C SER A 20 1.10 -8.47 -8.41
N THR A 21 0.48 -9.54 -7.91
CA THR A 21 -0.61 -9.47 -6.92
C THR A 21 -0.15 -8.83 -5.62
N LEU A 22 1.06 -9.16 -5.16
CA LEU A 22 1.64 -8.58 -3.96
C LEU A 22 1.93 -7.07 -4.13
N ALA A 23 2.45 -6.66 -5.29
CA ALA A 23 2.65 -5.25 -5.62
C ALA A 23 1.33 -4.47 -5.68
N LEU A 24 0.28 -5.07 -6.25
CA LEU A 24 -1.05 -4.46 -6.27
C LEU A 24 -1.63 -4.32 -4.86
N GLY A 25 -1.48 -5.34 -4.02
CA GLY A 25 -1.92 -5.34 -2.63
C GLY A 25 -1.24 -4.26 -1.80
N ILE A 26 0.07 -4.10 -1.95
CA ILE A 26 0.85 -3.04 -1.29
C ILE A 26 0.38 -1.65 -1.72
N ASN A 27 0.21 -1.42 -3.03
CA ASN A 27 -0.27 -0.13 -3.53
C ASN A 27 -1.67 0.21 -2.99
N CYS A 28 -2.57 -0.78 -2.97
CA CYS A 28 -3.91 -0.61 -2.44
C CYS A 28 -3.88 -0.28 -0.94
N LEU A 29 -3.09 -1.01 -0.15
CA LEU A 29 -2.88 -0.74 1.28
C LEU A 29 -2.37 0.68 1.49
N SER A 30 -1.32 1.07 0.77
CA SER A 30 -0.72 2.41 0.88
C SER A 30 -1.72 3.52 0.55
N LEU A 31 -2.53 3.35 -0.50
CA LEU A 31 -3.60 4.28 -0.88
C LEU A 31 -4.66 4.39 0.22
N VAL A 32 -5.13 3.26 0.76
CA VAL A 32 -6.18 3.25 1.79
C VAL A 32 -5.66 3.85 3.10
N THR A 33 -4.48 3.47 3.58
CA THR A 33 -3.93 4.07 4.80
C THR A 33 -3.56 5.54 4.60
N GLY A 34 -2.98 5.90 3.46
CA GLY A 34 -2.67 7.28 3.09
C GLY A 34 -3.91 8.17 3.12
N THR A 35 -4.99 7.72 2.49
CA THR A 35 -6.25 8.48 2.44
C THR A 35 -6.97 8.53 3.78
N VAL A 36 -7.08 7.41 4.51
CA VAL A 36 -7.77 7.38 5.81
C VAL A 36 -7.00 8.21 6.83
N VAL A 37 -5.71 7.98 7.03
CA VAL A 37 -4.89 8.74 7.98
C VAL A 37 -4.79 10.19 7.55
N GLY A 38 -4.60 10.45 6.25
CA GLY A 38 -4.57 11.80 5.70
C GLY A 38 -5.85 12.58 5.96
N THR A 39 -7.01 11.95 5.77
CA THR A 39 -8.31 12.57 6.02
C THR A 39 -8.52 12.80 7.51
N TRP A 40 -8.13 11.88 8.38
CA TRP A 40 -8.26 12.05 9.83
C TRP A 40 -7.41 13.19 10.38
N VAL A 41 -6.20 13.38 9.84
CA VAL A 41 -5.32 14.48 10.24
C VAL A 41 -5.78 15.80 9.65
N ALA A 42 -6.23 15.80 8.38
CA ALA A 42 -6.72 17.00 7.71
C ALA A 42 -8.06 17.49 8.28
N VAL A 43 -8.97 16.56 8.55
CA VAL A 43 -10.34 16.80 8.98
C VAL A 43 -10.64 15.84 10.14
N PRO A 44 -10.28 16.23 11.38
CA PRO A 44 -10.60 15.43 12.54
C PRO A 44 -12.13 15.28 12.66
N PRO A 45 -12.64 14.07 12.93
CA PRO A 45 -14.09 13.80 12.96
C PRO A 45 -14.84 14.56 14.07
N THR A 46 -14.13 15.26 14.96
CA THR A 46 -14.68 16.05 16.07
C THR A 46 -14.92 17.52 15.72
N GLN A 47 -14.63 17.96 14.48
CA GLN A 47 -14.67 19.38 14.11
C GLN A 47 -15.94 19.75 13.32
N GLU A 48 -16.87 20.51 13.92
CA GLU A 48 -18.17 20.86 13.32
C GLU A 48 -18.10 21.86 12.16
N ARG A 49 -17.05 22.69 12.10
CA ARG A 49 -16.77 23.61 10.97
C ARG A 49 -15.26 23.76 10.78
N GLN A 50 -14.82 23.67 9.54
CA GLN A 50 -13.42 23.86 9.19
C GLN A 50 -13.31 24.68 7.90
N GLU A 51 -12.84 25.91 8.03
CA GLU A 51 -12.25 26.63 6.90
C GLU A 51 -10.83 26.07 6.72
N ILE A 52 -10.56 25.45 5.57
CA ILE A 52 -9.22 25.00 5.23
C ILE A 52 -8.37 26.26 4.95
N SER A 53 -7.84 26.87 5.99
CA SER A 53 -6.98 28.06 5.89
C SER A 53 -5.57 27.70 5.42
N SER A 54 -5.14 26.44 5.55
CA SER A 54 -3.79 25.97 5.23
C SER A 54 -3.77 24.54 4.74
N ILE A 55 -2.90 24.24 3.77
CA ILE A 55 -2.70 22.90 3.19
C ILE A 55 -1.77 22.00 4.02
N VAL A 56 -1.05 22.59 4.97
CA VAL A 56 -0.08 21.89 5.83
C VAL A 56 -0.66 20.65 6.54
N PRO A 57 -1.89 20.68 7.12
CA PRO A 57 -2.44 19.51 7.81
C PRO A 57 -2.68 18.33 6.87
N ILE A 58 -3.12 18.61 5.64
CA ILE A 58 -3.33 17.60 4.59
C ILE A 58 -2.00 16.95 4.23
N LEU A 59 -0.95 17.76 4.03
CA LEU A 59 0.36 17.27 3.65
C LEU A 59 0.98 16.39 4.74
N VAL A 60 0.85 16.80 6.01
CA VAL A 60 1.32 16.01 7.17
C VAL A 60 0.54 14.70 7.30
N GLY A 61 -0.77 14.74 7.11
CA GLY A 61 -1.62 13.57 7.16
C GLY A 61 -1.28 12.54 6.09
N VAL A 62 -1.12 12.98 4.84
CA VAL A 62 -0.72 12.11 3.72
C VAL A 62 0.66 11.50 3.98
N GLY A 63 1.63 12.31 4.41
CA GLY A 63 2.98 11.82 4.71
C GLY A 63 3.01 10.76 5.82
N LEU A 64 2.23 10.95 6.89
CA LEU A 64 2.09 9.95 7.96
C LEU A 64 1.42 8.67 7.46
N GLY A 65 0.37 8.81 6.65
CA GLY A 65 -0.36 7.67 6.10
C GLY A 65 0.48 6.83 5.12
N GLU A 66 1.33 7.46 4.31
CA GLU A 66 2.30 6.77 3.45
C GLU A 66 3.36 6.02 4.27
N LEU A 67 3.88 6.64 5.34
CA LEU A 67 4.87 6.00 6.21
C LEU A 67 4.32 4.74 6.88
N ILE A 68 3.07 4.80 7.37
CA ILE A 68 2.36 3.65 7.93
C ILE A 68 2.10 2.59 6.85
N GLY A 69 1.66 3.00 5.66
CA GLY A 69 1.45 2.11 4.53
C GLY A 69 2.72 1.37 4.12
N PHE A 70 3.87 2.04 4.12
CA PHE A 70 5.18 1.45 3.83
C PHE A 70 5.57 0.40 4.88
N VAL A 71 5.38 0.67 6.17
CA VAL A 71 5.68 -0.29 7.23
C VAL A 71 4.78 -1.53 7.12
N LEU A 72 3.48 -1.36 6.86
CA LEU A 72 2.56 -2.48 6.63
C LEU A 72 2.95 -3.31 5.40
N ALA A 73 3.37 -2.65 4.32
CA ALA A 73 3.86 -3.32 3.13
C ALA A 73 5.09 -4.19 3.41
N LEU A 74 6.06 -3.69 4.20
CA LEU A 74 7.23 -4.47 4.62
C LEU A 74 6.83 -5.68 5.47
N ILE A 75 5.85 -5.54 6.36
CA ILE A 75 5.32 -6.66 7.16
C ILE A 75 4.67 -7.71 6.26
N VAL A 76 3.87 -7.29 5.27
CA VAL A 76 3.23 -8.22 4.32
C VAL A 76 4.28 -8.96 3.49
N ILE A 77 5.32 -8.27 3.02
CA ILE A 77 6.46 -8.89 2.32
C ILE A 77 7.15 -9.90 3.24
N TRP A 78 7.38 -9.54 4.51
CA TRP A 78 8.04 -10.40 5.48
C TRP A 78 7.27 -11.70 5.70
N ILE A 79 5.97 -11.61 5.97
CA ILE A 79 5.10 -12.79 6.20
C ILE A 79 4.96 -13.63 4.94
N SER A 80 4.94 -13.02 3.75
CA SER A 80 4.83 -13.76 2.48
C SER A 80 6.12 -14.49 2.06
N ARG A 81 7.21 -14.28 2.80
CA ARG A 81 8.54 -14.85 2.50
C ARG A 81 8.80 -16.15 3.28
N GLU A 82 7.97 -16.44 4.28
CA GLU A 82 7.93 -17.67 5.09
C GLU A 82 6.95 -18.68 4.48
#